data_AF-A0A969FVP9-F1
#
_entry.id   AF-A0A969FVP9-F1
#
_cell.length_a   1.000
_cell.length_b   1.000
_cell.length_c   1.000
_cell.angle_alpha   90.00
_cell.angle_beta   90.00
_cell.angle_gamma   90.00
#
_symmetry.space_group_name_H-M   'P 1'
#
loop_
_entity.id
_entity.type
_entity.pdbx_description
1 polymer ?
#
loop_
_entity_poly.entity_id
_entity_poly.type
_entity_poly.pdbx_seq_one_letter_code
_entity_poly.pdbx_strand_id
1 'polypeptide(L)'
;MKQISPIARVQVRHLLVTGAASFLLALAWLIGSGTTAHAATDCSIVSEIPQSECLILVTLYTTTDGPNWKYQRDWYQTSTPCDWEGVTCDQGHVVGLELSANEMEGSIPPELGGLTHLTELSLGSNQFSGAIPPELG
;
A
#
# COMPACT_ATOMS: atom_id res chain seq x y z
N MET A 1 -49.69 -27.14 20.60
CA MET A 1 -48.53 -26.52 21.27
C MET A 1 -47.76 -25.72 20.24
N LYS A 2 -47.40 -24.48 20.61
CA LYS A 2 -46.67 -23.45 19.85
C LYS A 2 -47.34 -22.87 18.58
N GLN A 3 -48.12 -21.83 18.86
CA GLN A 3 -48.28 -20.62 18.04
C GLN A 3 -46.91 -20.01 17.67
N ILE A 4 -46.73 -19.56 16.43
CA ILE A 4 -46.76 -18.15 16.01
C ILE A 4 -46.60 -18.11 14.47
N SER A 5 -47.59 -17.52 13.80
CA SER A 5 -47.53 -16.99 12.42
C SER A 5 -47.43 -15.45 12.51
N PRO A 6 -47.51 -14.67 11.41
CA PRO A 6 -46.44 -14.41 10.45
C PRO A 6 -46.24 -12.88 10.25
N ILE A 7 -45.17 -12.43 9.58
CA ILE A 7 -45.21 -11.13 8.89
C ILE A 7 -44.67 -11.29 7.47
N ALA A 8 -45.63 -11.39 6.56
CA ALA A 8 -45.49 -11.04 5.15
C ALA A 8 -45.51 -9.51 4.99
N ARG A 9 -44.86 -8.99 3.94
CA ARG A 9 -45.49 -8.02 3.03
C ARG A 9 -44.65 -7.80 1.77
N VAL A 10 -45.07 -8.46 0.69
CA VAL A 10 -45.00 -7.90 -0.65
C VAL A 10 -46.10 -6.85 -0.76
N GLN A 11 -45.79 -5.61 -1.17
CA GLN A 11 -46.75 -4.71 -1.79
C GLN A 11 -46.08 -3.85 -2.87
N VAL A 12 -46.57 -4.04 -4.08
CA VAL A 12 -46.44 -3.18 -5.26
C VAL A 12 -47.53 -2.11 -5.17
N ARG A 13 -47.24 -0.85 -5.52
CA ARG A 13 -48.10 0.01 -6.38
C ARG A 13 -47.54 1.43 -6.60
N HIS A 14 -47.50 1.80 -7.89
CA HIS A 14 -47.75 3.10 -8.53
C HIS A 14 -48.08 4.29 -7.58
N LEU A 15 -47.61 5.52 -7.77
CA LEU A 15 -47.78 6.38 -8.95
C LEU A 15 -47.08 7.76 -8.73
N LEU A 16 -46.42 8.28 -9.78
CA LEU A 16 -46.19 9.69 -10.17
C LEU A 16 -45.92 10.78 -9.10
N VAL A 17 -44.72 11.39 -9.19
CA VAL A 17 -44.55 12.84 -9.00
C VAL A 17 -43.79 13.40 -10.21
N THR A 18 -44.45 14.28 -10.94
CA THR A 18 -43.96 15.09 -12.05
C THR A 18 -43.20 16.32 -11.54
N GLY A 19 -42.07 16.66 -12.16
CA GLY A 19 -41.38 17.95 -11.96
C GLY A 19 -40.13 18.06 -12.83
N ALA A 20 -40.17 18.96 -13.81
CA ALA A 20 -39.25 19.03 -14.94
C ALA A 20 -37.92 19.75 -14.64
N ALA A 21 -36.81 19.23 -15.19
CA ALA A 21 -35.75 20.00 -15.85
C ALA A 21 -34.79 19.05 -16.60
N SER A 22 -34.62 19.33 -17.88
CA SER A 22 -33.79 18.62 -18.86
C SER A 22 -32.29 18.63 -18.53
N PHE A 23 -31.57 17.53 -18.81
CA PHE A 23 -30.52 17.44 -19.86
C PHE A 23 -29.65 16.17 -19.71
N LEU A 24 -29.44 15.51 -20.86
CA LEU A 24 -28.45 14.48 -21.20
C LEU A 24 -28.66 13.05 -20.68
N LEU A 25 -29.14 12.21 -21.60
CA LEU A 25 -28.85 10.78 -21.64
C LEU A 25 -27.32 10.59 -21.72
N ALA A 26 -26.67 10.33 -20.58
CA ALA A 26 -25.42 9.60 -20.61
C ALA A 26 -25.78 8.11 -20.64
N LEU A 27 -25.62 7.50 -21.82
CA LEU A 27 -25.34 6.06 -21.89
C LEU A 27 -24.14 5.84 -20.96
N ALA A 28 -24.34 5.17 -19.83
CA ALA A 28 -23.23 4.63 -19.07
C ALA A 28 -22.56 3.59 -19.97
N TRP A 29 -21.49 4.02 -20.64
CA TRP A 29 -20.60 3.13 -21.36
C TRP A 29 -20.16 2.04 -20.40
N LEU A 30 -20.34 0.79 -20.85
CA LEU A 30 -19.67 -0.38 -20.34
C LEU A 30 -18.15 -0.18 -20.42
N ILE A 31 -17.59 0.45 -19.41
CA ILE A 31 -16.25 0.18 -18.92
C ILE A 31 -16.34 0.33 -17.40
N GLY A 32 -16.48 -0.82 -16.75
CA GLY A 32 -16.18 -0.91 -15.32
C GLY A 32 -14.83 -0.24 -15.10
N SER A 33 -14.80 0.59 -14.06
CA SER A 33 -13.69 1.36 -13.56
C SER A 33 -12.36 0.65 -13.84
N GLY A 34 -11.60 1.16 -14.82
CA GLY A 34 -10.19 0.84 -14.96
C GLY A 34 -9.41 1.53 -13.85
N THR A 35 -9.73 1.24 -12.58
CA THR A 35 -8.74 1.37 -11.53
C THR A 35 -7.84 0.16 -11.72
N THR A 36 -6.73 0.31 -12.43
CA THR A 36 -5.62 -0.61 -12.25
C THR A 36 -5.15 -0.41 -10.81
N ALA A 37 -5.78 -1.11 -9.86
CA ALA A 37 -5.15 -1.34 -8.57
C ALA A 37 -3.85 -2.06 -8.91
N HIS A 38 -2.73 -1.34 -8.80
CA HIS A 38 -1.42 -1.96 -8.97
C HIS A 38 -1.34 -3.11 -7.99
N ALA A 39 -0.92 -4.29 -8.47
CA ALA A 39 -0.78 -5.44 -7.61
C ALA A 39 0.30 -5.13 -6.56
N ALA A 40 -0.07 -5.20 -5.29
CA ALA A 40 0.88 -5.15 -4.19
C ALA A 40 1.98 -6.20 -4.37
N THR A 41 3.20 -5.90 -3.96
CA THR A 41 4.28 -6.88 -3.94
C THR A 41 3.93 -8.07 -3.06
N ASP A 42 3.99 -9.28 -3.62
CA ASP A 42 3.89 -10.54 -2.88
C ASP A 42 5.31 -11.05 -2.54
N CYS A 43 5.70 -10.90 -1.27
CA CYS A 43 7.02 -11.35 -0.82
C CYS A 43 7.22 -12.87 -0.86
N SER A 44 6.16 -13.67 -1.09
CA SER A 44 6.30 -15.13 -1.25
C SER A 44 6.86 -15.55 -2.60
N ILE A 45 6.85 -14.65 -3.60
CA ILE A 45 7.38 -14.91 -4.95
C ILE A 45 8.71 -14.19 -5.24
N VAL A 46 9.14 -13.29 -4.35
CA VAL A 46 10.45 -12.62 -4.46
C VAL A 46 11.56 -13.65 -4.28
N SER A 47 12.53 -13.64 -5.20
CA SER A 47 13.68 -14.57 -5.18
C SER A 47 15.05 -13.89 -5.04
N GLU A 48 15.10 -12.55 -5.09
CA GLU A 48 16.35 -11.78 -5.02
C GLU A 48 16.87 -11.64 -3.59
N ILE A 49 15.98 -11.60 -2.60
CA ILE A 49 16.27 -11.43 -1.17
C ILE A 49 15.40 -12.36 -0.33
N PRO A 50 15.78 -12.69 0.92
CA PRO A 50 14.93 -13.43 1.84
C PRO A 50 13.55 -12.79 2.00
N GLN A 51 12.52 -13.63 2.13
CA GLN A 51 11.15 -13.18 2.37
C GLN A 51 11.05 -12.23 3.57
N SER A 52 11.84 -12.44 4.62
CA SER A 52 11.90 -11.57 5.79
C SER A 52 12.36 -10.15 5.44
N GLU A 53 13.33 -10.00 4.54
CA GLU A 53 13.84 -8.68 4.13
C GLU A 53 12.83 -7.96 3.24
N CYS A 54 12.19 -8.68 2.31
CA CYS A 54 11.09 -8.12 1.52
C CYS A 54 9.97 -7.60 2.42
N LEU A 55 9.58 -8.35 3.46
CA LEU A 55 8.53 -7.93 4.40
C LEU A 55 8.94 -6.66 5.18
N ILE A 56 10.21 -6.51 5.52
CA ILE A 56 10.73 -5.30 6.17
C ILE A 56 10.62 -4.09 5.23
N LEU A 57 11.00 -4.23 3.96
CA LEU A 57 10.85 -3.16 2.97
C LEU A 57 9.38 -2.81 2.73
N VAL A 58 8.50 -3.80 2.59
CA VAL A 58 7.05 -3.58 2.48
C VAL A 58 6.50 -2.88 3.73
N THR A 59 6.98 -3.23 4.92
CA THR A 59 6.62 -2.55 6.17
C THR A 59 7.04 -1.09 6.10
N LEU A 60 8.30 -0.81 5.73
CA LEU A 60 8.79 0.56 5.54
C LEU A 60 7.87 1.36 4.62
N TYR A 61 7.55 0.82 3.44
CA TYR A 61 6.65 1.46 2.49
C TYR A 61 5.25 1.73 3.06
N THR A 62 4.64 0.72 3.67
CA THR A 62 3.23 0.81 4.10
C THR A 62 3.01 1.59 5.38
N THR A 63 4.03 1.73 6.25
CA THR A 63 3.91 2.44 7.53
C THR A 63 4.43 3.87 7.49
N THR A 64 5.06 4.30 6.40
CA THR A 64 5.64 5.65 6.28
C THR A 64 5.10 6.42 5.07
N ASP A 65 3.87 6.08 4.69
CA ASP A 65 3.10 6.73 3.62
C ASP A 65 3.74 6.62 2.23
N GLY A 66 4.21 5.41 1.89
CA GLY A 66 4.84 5.03 0.62
C GLY A 66 4.27 5.66 -0.65
N PRO A 67 2.92 5.62 -0.86
CA PRO A 67 2.30 6.22 -2.03
C PRO A 67 2.53 7.72 -2.21
N ASN A 68 2.94 8.43 -1.16
CA ASN A 68 3.22 9.88 -1.17
C ASN A 68 4.71 10.21 -1.05
N TRP A 69 5.60 9.21 -1.04
CA TRP A 69 7.03 9.47 -1.13
C TRP A 69 7.37 10.16 -2.45
N LYS A 70 8.40 11.01 -2.41
CA LYS A 70 8.88 11.76 -3.57
C LYS A 70 9.46 10.85 -4.67
N TYR A 71 10.21 9.83 -4.24
CA TYR A 71 10.88 8.84 -5.06
C TYR A 71 10.47 7.44 -4.58
N GLN A 72 9.59 6.81 -5.36
CA GLN A 72 8.95 5.52 -5.04
C GLN A 72 8.86 4.63 -6.28
N ARG A 73 9.82 4.76 -7.21
CA ARG A 73 9.80 3.97 -8.44
C ARG A 73 9.91 2.48 -8.08
N ASP A 74 9.03 1.67 -8.67
CA ASP A 74 8.94 0.21 -8.55
C ASP A 74 8.58 -0.35 -7.16
N TRP A 75 8.71 0.47 -6.12
CA TRP A 75 8.26 0.18 -4.76
C TRP A 75 6.83 -0.33 -4.74
N TYR A 76 6.66 -1.47 -4.06
CA TYR A 76 5.37 -2.11 -3.81
C TYR A 76 4.54 -2.44 -5.07
N GLN A 77 5.20 -2.49 -6.24
CA GLN A 77 4.56 -2.73 -7.55
C GLN A 77 5.20 -3.92 -8.28
N THR A 78 6.50 -4.16 -8.07
CA THR A 78 7.23 -5.27 -8.68
C THR A 78 7.54 -6.37 -7.67
N SER A 79 7.94 -7.54 -8.16
CA SER A 79 8.52 -8.63 -7.37
C SER A 79 10.05 -8.61 -7.39
N THR A 80 10.67 -7.46 -7.66
CA THR A 80 12.12 -7.27 -7.76
C THR A 80 12.60 -6.16 -6.81
N PRO A 81 12.68 -6.42 -5.49
CA PRO A 81 13.05 -5.39 -4.52
C PRO A 81 14.43 -4.77 -4.72
N CYS A 82 15.35 -5.46 -5.41
CA CYS A 82 16.67 -4.92 -5.70
C CYS A 82 16.66 -3.86 -6.82
N ASP A 83 15.57 -3.74 -7.57
CA ASP A 83 15.35 -2.68 -8.57
C ASP A 83 14.61 -1.46 -7.97
N TRP A 84 14.12 -1.56 -6.73
CA TRP A 84 13.37 -0.47 -6.11
C TRP A 84 14.25 0.74 -5.87
N GLU A 85 13.68 1.93 -6.07
CA GLU A 85 14.41 3.19 -5.93
C GLU A 85 15.08 3.30 -4.54
N GLY A 86 16.40 3.47 -4.52
CA GLY A 86 17.17 3.61 -3.28
C GLY A 86 17.48 2.30 -2.54
N VAL A 87 17.08 1.14 -3.07
CA VAL A 87 17.46 -0.17 -2.52
C VAL A 87 18.72 -0.67 -3.22
N THR A 88 19.71 -1.12 -2.45
CA THR A 88 20.90 -1.80 -2.96
C THR A 88 20.98 -3.19 -2.35
N CYS A 89 21.13 -4.21 -3.20
CA CYS A 89 21.34 -5.59 -2.80
C CYS A 89 22.76 -6.07 -3.13
N ASP A 90 23.32 -6.92 -2.28
CA ASP A 90 24.51 -7.72 -2.57
C ASP A 90 24.33 -9.15 -2.03
N GLN A 91 24.80 -10.14 -2.80
CA GLN A 91 24.77 -11.57 -2.43
C GLN A 91 23.40 -12.07 -1.93
N GLY A 92 22.32 -11.52 -2.48
CA GLY A 92 20.96 -11.89 -2.12
C GLY A 92 20.45 -11.26 -0.83
N HIS A 93 21.05 -10.17 -0.37
CA HIS A 93 20.62 -9.44 0.83
C HIS A 93 20.57 -7.94 0.55
N VAL A 94 19.68 -7.23 1.26
CA VAL A 94 19.66 -5.77 1.28
C VAL A 94 20.88 -5.27 2.06
N VAL A 95 21.74 -4.51 1.38
CA VAL A 95 22.98 -3.96 1.95
C VAL A 95 22.98 -2.45 2.05
N GLY A 96 22.08 -1.76 1.34
CA GLY A 96 21.96 -0.31 1.38
C GLY A 96 20.53 0.17 1.19
N LEU A 97 20.16 1.20 1.96
CA LEU A 97 18.94 1.98 1.79
C LEU A 97 19.28 3.47 1.74
N GLU A 98 19.18 4.06 0.55
CA GLU A 98 19.35 5.50 0.31
C GLU A 98 17.98 6.13 0.03
N LEU A 99 17.36 6.65 1.09
CA LEU A 99 16.01 7.22 1.06
C LEU A 99 16.00 8.63 1.65
N SER A 100 17.13 9.35 1.58
CA SER A 100 17.19 10.73 2.06
C SER A 100 16.34 11.67 1.22
N ALA A 101 15.81 12.71 1.86
CA ALA A 101 14.99 13.74 1.21
C ALA A 101 13.81 13.18 0.39
N ASN A 102 13.17 12.13 0.90
CA ASN A 102 12.13 11.37 0.21
C ASN A 102 10.70 11.67 0.69
N GLU A 103 10.53 12.71 1.51
CA GLU A 103 9.25 13.17 2.06
C GLU A 103 8.55 12.13 2.96
N MET A 104 9.27 11.10 3.43
CA MET A 104 8.72 10.04 4.28
C MET A 104 8.25 10.60 5.63
N GLU A 105 7.11 10.15 6.13
CA GLU A 105 6.52 10.60 7.39
C GLU A 105 6.26 9.44 8.37
N GLY A 106 5.74 9.76 9.56
CA GLY A 106 5.47 8.77 10.61
C GLY A 106 6.71 8.49 11.47
N SER A 107 6.88 7.23 11.88
CA SER A 107 7.99 6.77 12.73
C SER A 107 8.90 5.82 11.95
N ILE A 108 10.19 5.80 12.28
CA ILE A 108 11.14 4.84 11.71
C ILE A 108 10.74 3.43 12.20
N PRO A 109 10.47 2.47 11.30
CA PRO A 109 10.08 1.12 11.71
C PRO A 109 11.26 0.40 12.41
N PRO A 110 11.08 -0.15 13.62
CA PRO A 110 12.11 -0.94 14.31
C PRO A 110 12.51 -2.20 13.53
N GLU A 111 11.63 -2.71 12.67
CA GLU A 111 11.86 -3.88 11.81
C GLU A 111 13.05 -3.70 10.87
N LEU A 112 13.47 -2.46 10.58
CA LEU A 112 14.69 -2.18 9.82
C LEU A 112 15.95 -2.80 10.46
N GLY A 113 15.97 -2.99 11.79
CA GLY A 113 17.05 -3.71 12.47
C GLY A 113 17.15 -5.21 12.10
N GLY A 114 16.12 -5.76 11.45
CA GLY A 114 16.14 -7.11 10.89
C GLY A 114 16.95 -7.25 9.59
N LEU A 115 17.34 -6.13 8.95
CA LEU A 115 18.22 -6.13 7.77
C LEU A 115 19.68 -6.33 8.19
N THR A 116 20.01 -7.55 8.62
CA THR A 116 21.31 -7.86 9.26
C THR A 116 22.56 -7.66 8.40
N HIS A 117 22.40 -7.54 7.08
CA HIS A 117 23.49 -7.25 6.13
C HIS A 117 23.56 -5.77 5.72
N LEU A 118 22.69 -4.92 6.27
CA LEU A 118 22.66 -3.50 5.96
C LEU A 118 23.95 -2.82 6.41
N THR A 119 24.63 -2.17 5.47
CA THR A 119 25.87 -1.41 5.71
C THR A 119 25.66 0.08 5.56
N GLU A 120 24.60 0.49 4.86
CA GLU A 120 24.25 1.89 4.61
C GLU A 120 22.76 2.11 4.85
N LEU A 121 22.43 3.08 5.70
CA LEU A 121 21.06 3.53 5.97
C LEU A 121 21.02 5.05 5.99
N SER A 122 20.47 5.64 4.94
CA SER A 122 20.31 7.09 4.80
C SER A 122 18.83 7.45 4.80
N LEU A 123 18.37 7.97 5.94
CA LEU A 123 16.99 8.44 6.16
C LEU A 123 16.92 9.95 6.42
N GLY A 124 18.03 10.66 6.19
CA GLY A 124 18.16 12.08 6.48
C GLY A 124 17.20 12.95 5.67
N SER A 125 16.88 14.14 6.18
CA SER A 125 16.03 15.11 5.48
C SER A 125 14.61 14.59 5.12
N ASN A 126 14.09 13.64 5.89
CA ASN A 126 12.68 13.22 5.85
C ASN A 126 11.86 13.91 6.95
N GLN A 127 10.58 13.57 7.03
CA GLN A 127 9.59 14.12 7.98
C GLN A 127 9.29 13.13 9.13
N PHE A 128 10.23 12.22 9.41
CA PHE A 128 10.11 11.28 10.51
C PHE A 128 9.98 11.99 11.86
N SER A 129 9.20 11.37 12.72
CA SER A 129 8.89 11.81 14.08
C SER A 129 9.03 10.64 15.06
N GLY A 130 9.15 10.96 16.35
CA GLY A 130 9.39 9.96 17.39
C GLY A 130 10.88 9.70 17.64
N ALA A 131 11.17 8.61 18.36
CA ALA A 131 12.53 8.22 18.71
C ALA A 131 13.15 7.35 17.62
N ILE A 132 14.48 7.36 17.54
CA ILE A 132 15.23 6.36 16.75
C ILE A 132 15.07 5.01 17.45
N PRO A 133 14.60 3.95 16.76
CA PRO A 133 14.49 2.62 17.34
C PRO A 133 15.85 2.10 17.81
N PRO A 134 15.95 1.51 19.03
CA PRO A 134 17.19 0.94 19.55
C PRO A 134 17.69 -0.25 18.71
N GLU A 135 16.83 -0.87 17.90
CA GLU A 135 17.20 -1.94 16.96
C GLU A 135 18.16 -1.45 15.86
N LEU A 136 18.28 -0.14 15.66
CA LEU A 136 19.19 0.48 14.68
C LEU A 136 20.54 0.93 15.25
N GLY A 137 20.80 0.74 16.55
CA GLY A 137 22.09 1.10 17.19
C GLY A 137 22.01 1.31 18.69
#